data_AF-A0A9X2X7Q9-F1
#
_entry.id   AF-A0A9X2X7Q9-F1
#
_cell.length_a   1.000
_cell.length_b   1.000
_cell.length_c   1.000
_cell.angle_alpha   90.00
_cell.angle_beta   90.00
_cell.angle_gamma   90.00
#
_symmetry.space_group_name_H-M   'P 1'
#
loop_
_entity.id
_entity.type
_entity.pdbx_description
1 polymer ?
#
loop_
_entity_poly.entity_id
_entity_poly.type
_entity_poly.pdbx_seq_one_letter_code
_entity_poly.pdbx_strand_id
1 'polypeptide(L)'
;MKKVCWWEDMPEWRRLAEACNELEAAEKAEREAGSRLLASVQIGGDTPENPSWWEARQSYLEAVETREAAFAAWERADGAFRASPVGQARSRWLARLAADPVARQSAVTTKEEIVS
;
A
#
# COMPACT_ATOMS: atom_id res chain seq x y z
N MET A 1 -2.37 0.50 -35.25
CA MET A 1 -3.65 0.79 -34.56
C MET A 1 -3.58 0.20 -33.17
N LYS A 2 -3.61 1.03 -32.11
CA LYS A 2 -3.76 0.51 -30.72
C LYS A 2 -5.16 -0.11 -30.63
N LYS A 3 -5.25 -1.39 -30.25
CA LYS A 3 -6.53 -2.01 -29.88
C LYS A 3 -7.03 -1.27 -28.66
N VAL A 4 -8.02 -0.40 -28.83
CA VAL A 4 -8.75 0.20 -27.71
C VAL A 4 -9.71 -0.87 -27.21
N CYS A 5 -9.43 -1.38 -26.03
CA CYS A 5 -10.25 -2.40 -25.41
C CYS A 5 -11.54 -1.73 -24.89
N TRP A 6 -12.67 -2.03 -25.51
CA TRP A 6 -13.96 -1.36 -25.27
C TRP A 6 -14.46 -1.40 -23.82
N TRP A 7 -13.97 -2.34 -23.01
CA TRP A 7 -14.29 -2.43 -21.59
C TRP A 7 -13.56 -1.38 -20.73
N GLU A 8 -12.47 -0.77 -21.24
CA GLU A 8 -11.70 0.24 -20.52
C GLU A 8 -12.45 1.56 -20.33
N ASP A 9 -13.44 1.81 -21.20
CA ASP A 9 -14.32 2.98 -21.12
C ASP A 9 -15.59 2.73 -20.30
N MET A 10 -15.81 1.50 -19.82
CA MET A 10 -16.96 1.22 -18.97
C MET A 10 -16.80 1.93 -17.62
N PRO A 11 -17.85 2.60 -17.10
CA PRO A 11 -17.81 3.30 -15.82
C PRO A 11 -17.36 2.40 -14.66
N GLU A 12 -17.74 1.13 -14.70
CA GLU A 12 -17.38 0.13 -13.69
C GLU A 12 -15.88 -0.18 -13.69
N TRP A 13 -15.26 -0.22 -14.88
CA TRP A 13 -13.83 -0.45 -15.02
C TRP A 13 -13.02 0.78 -14.64
N ARG A 14 -13.50 1.99 -14.96
CA ARG A 14 -12.87 3.24 -14.51
C ARG A 14 -12.89 3.39 -12.99
N ARG A 15 -14.05 3.17 -12.34
CA ARG A 15 -14.15 3.21 -10.87
C ARG A 15 -13.26 2.18 -10.20
N LEU A 16 -13.10 1.01 -10.83
CA LEU A 16 -12.18 -0.01 -10.34
C LEU A 16 -10.72 0.43 -10.48
N ALA A 17 -10.33 0.94 -11.65
CA ALA A 17 -8.98 1.44 -11.88
C ALA A 17 -8.65 2.58 -10.93
N GLU A 18 -9.59 3.48 -10.67
CA GLU A 18 -9.50 4.54 -9.66
C GLU A 18 -9.25 3.95 -8.25
N ALA A 19 -10.05 2.98 -7.82
CA ALA A 19 -9.87 2.34 -6.50
C ALA A 19 -8.52 1.61 -6.36
N CYS A 20 -8.04 0.95 -7.42
CA CYS A 20 -6.71 0.33 -7.43
C CYS A 20 -5.60 1.38 -7.35
N ASN A 21 -5.69 2.44 -8.15
CA ASN A 21 -4.71 3.53 -8.16
C ASN A 21 -4.65 4.26 -6.82
N GLU A 22 -5.81 4.51 -6.20
CA GLU A 22 -5.91 5.12 -4.87
C GLU A 22 -5.25 4.23 -3.80
N LEU A 23 -5.50 2.92 -3.85
CA LEU A 23 -4.85 1.97 -2.94
C LEU A 23 -3.33 1.94 -3.13
N GLU A 24 -2.85 1.85 -4.37
CA GLU A 24 -1.41 1.83 -4.67
C GLU A 24 -0.71 3.13 -4.23
N ALA A 25 -1.35 4.28 -4.47
CA ALA A 25 -0.82 5.57 -4.03
C ALA A 25 -0.78 5.67 -2.49
N ALA A 26 -1.83 5.20 -1.81
CA ALA A 26 -1.88 5.19 -0.35
C ALA A 26 -0.87 4.23 0.28
N GLU A 27 -0.69 3.03 -0.28
CA GLU A 27 0.35 2.08 0.13
C GLU A 27 1.75 2.66 0.00
N LYS A 28 2.02 3.35 -1.11
CA LYS A 28 3.31 4.02 -1.34
C LYS A 28 3.54 5.12 -0.30
N ALA A 29 2.53 5.96 -0.05
CA ALA A 29 2.62 7.05 0.92
C ALA A 29 2.84 6.55 2.35
N GLU A 30 2.13 5.51 2.79
CA GLU A 30 2.34 4.90 4.11
C GLU A 30 3.75 4.34 4.24
N ARG A 31 4.22 3.61 3.22
CA ARG A 31 5.58 3.05 3.22
C ARG A 31 6.64 4.14 3.31
N GLU A 32 6.52 5.21 2.51
CA GLU A 32 7.46 6.33 2.53
C GLU A 32 7.46 7.06 3.88
N ALA A 33 6.29 7.31 4.46
CA ALA A 33 6.17 7.93 5.79
C ALA A 33 6.77 7.03 6.89
N GLY A 34 6.51 5.72 6.83
CA GLY A 34 7.13 4.74 7.72
C GLY A 34 8.65 4.72 7.63
N SER A 35 9.22 4.80 6.43
CA SER A 35 10.68 4.91 6.24
C SER A 35 11.26 6.19 6.82
N ARG A 36 10.58 7.34 6.66
CA ARG A 36 11.02 8.62 7.25
C ARG A 36 10.99 8.59 8.78
N LEU A 37 9.94 7.99 9.36
CA LEU A 37 9.86 7.80 10.81
C LEU A 37 11.02 6.96 11.32
N LEU A 38 11.32 5.82 10.68
CA LEU A 38 12.46 4.98 11.06
C LEU A 38 13.80 5.73 10.97
N ALA A 39 13.98 6.58 9.96
CA ALA A 39 15.17 7.41 9.84
C ALA A 39 15.29 8.46 10.96
N SER A 40 14.16 9.02 11.44
CA SER A 40 14.16 9.99 12.54
C SER A 40 14.51 9.38 13.91
N VAL A 41 14.29 8.08 14.11
CA VAL A 41 14.61 7.36 15.37
C VAL A 41 16.13 7.26 15.60
N GLN A 42 16.96 7.44 14.56
CA GLN A 42 18.42 7.31 14.65
C GLN A 42 19.15 8.64 14.92
N ILE A 43 18.43 9.76 15.08
CA ILE A 43 19.03 11.10 15.18
C ILE A 43 18.76 11.66 16.59
N GLY A 44 19.81 11.95 17.36
CA GLY A 44 19.75 12.79 18.57
C GLY A 44 20.60 12.30 19.75
N GLY A 45 21.47 13.18 20.27
CA GLY A 45 22.29 12.92 21.46
C GLY A 45 21.44 12.81 22.73
N ASP A 46 21.93 12.05 23.71
CA ASP A 46 21.12 11.45 24.78
C ASP A 46 20.42 12.43 25.77
N THR A 47 20.66 13.75 25.68
CA THR A 47 20.16 14.70 26.69
C THR A 47 19.38 15.91 26.15
N PRO A 48 18.33 16.36 26.86
CA PRO A 48 17.52 17.54 26.51
C PRO A 48 18.26 18.89 26.55
N GLU A 49 19.46 18.93 27.12
CA GLU A 49 20.28 20.16 27.17
C GLU A 49 20.93 20.47 25.81
N ASN A 50 21.00 19.48 24.91
CA ASN A 50 21.53 19.66 23.58
C ASN A 50 20.45 20.27 22.65
N PRO A 51 20.68 21.42 22.01
CA PRO A 51 19.73 22.00 21.05
C PRO A 51 19.31 21.04 19.92
N SER A 52 20.22 20.15 19.49
CA SER A 52 19.92 19.16 18.45
C SER A 52 18.93 18.09 18.92
N TRP A 53 18.76 17.88 20.23
CA TRP A 53 17.75 16.99 20.79
C TRP A 53 16.34 17.50 20.53
N TRP A 54 16.11 18.81 20.67
CA TRP A 54 14.79 19.40 20.42
C TRP A 54 14.40 19.36 18.94
N GLU A 55 15.36 19.61 18.04
CA GLU A 55 15.16 19.51 16.60
C GLU A 55 14.88 18.07 16.15
N ALA A 56 15.65 17.11 16.68
CA ALA A 56 15.43 15.69 16.43
C ALA A 56 14.07 15.22 16.97
N ARG A 57 13.71 15.64 18.19
CA ARG A 57 12.40 15.35 18.79
C ARG A 57 11.27 15.91 17.93
N GLN A 58 11.38 17.14 17.44
CA GLN A 58 10.35 17.69 16.56
C GLN A 58 10.26 16.92 15.24
N SER A 59 11.40 16.64 14.61
CA SER A 59 11.44 15.86 13.38
C SER A 59 10.80 14.47 13.54
N TYR A 60 11.00 13.84 14.70
CA TYR A 60 10.33 12.59 15.06
C TYR A 60 8.82 12.75 15.19
N LEU A 61 8.34 13.77 15.92
CA LEU A 61 6.90 14.00 16.10
C LEU A 61 6.19 14.29 14.78
N GLU A 62 6.77 15.14 13.93
CA GLU A 62 6.25 15.41 12.58
C GLU A 62 6.21 14.15 11.71
N ALA A 63 7.22 13.28 11.82
CA ALA A 63 7.26 12.01 11.11
C ALA A 63 6.19 11.02 11.62
N VAL A 64 5.91 11.00 12.93
CA VAL A 64 4.83 10.20 13.52
C VAL A 64 3.48 10.69 12.98
N GLU A 65 3.20 11.99 13.06
CA GLU A 65 1.93 12.56 12.59
C GLU A 65 1.71 12.30 11.10
N THR A 66 2.76 12.49 10.29
CA THR A 66 2.72 12.18 8.84
C THR A 66 2.40 10.71 8.59
N ARG A 67 3.01 9.80 9.37
CA ARG A 67 2.75 8.37 9.25
C ARG A 67 1.33 8.01 9.64
N GLU A 68 0.83 8.54 10.75
CA GLU A 68 -0.55 8.25 11.21
C GLU A 68 -1.59 8.72 10.19
N ALA A 69 -1.39 9.91 9.61
CA ALA A 69 -2.26 10.41 8.55
C ALA A 69 -2.20 9.53 7.29
N ALA A 70 -1.00 9.11 6.88
CA ALA A 70 -0.82 8.21 5.72
C ALA A 70 -1.45 6.83 5.97
N PHE A 71 -1.30 6.28 7.19
CA PHE A 71 -1.90 5.02 7.60
C PHE A 71 -3.43 5.09 7.58
N ALA A 72 -4.03 6.16 8.12
CA ALA A 72 -5.47 6.36 8.09
C ALA A 72 -6.03 6.53 6.65
N ALA A 73 -5.24 7.12 5.74
CA ALA A 73 -5.61 7.16 4.32
C ALA A 73 -5.54 5.77 3.68
N TRP A 74 -4.48 5.01 3.97
CA TRP A 74 -4.32 3.64 3.51
C TRP A 74 -5.44 2.71 4.01
N GLU A 75 -5.80 2.75 5.30
CA GLU A 75 -6.88 1.92 5.84
C GLU A 75 -8.22 2.19 5.14
N ARG A 76 -8.53 3.46 4.83
CA ARG A 76 -9.73 3.82 4.09
C ARG A 76 -9.71 3.27 2.66
N ALA A 77 -8.57 3.40 1.97
CA ALA A 77 -8.40 2.90 0.61
C ALA A 77 -8.46 1.36 0.56
N ASP A 78 -7.81 0.67 1.49
CA ASP A 78 -7.85 -0.80 1.61
C ASP A 78 -9.26 -1.28 1.95
N GLY A 79 -9.95 -0.59 2.86
CA GLY A 79 -11.37 -0.86 3.17
C GLY A 79 -12.27 -0.75 1.94
N ALA A 80 -12.14 0.34 1.17
CA ALA A 80 -12.89 0.55 -0.06
C ALA A 80 -12.56 -0.52 -1.12
N PHE A 81 -11.27 -0.82 -1.30
CA PHE A 81 -10.82 -1.86 -2.22
C PHE A 81 -11.38 -3.23 -1.84
N ARG A 82 -11.28 -3.65 -0.58
CA ARG A 82 -11.82 -4.93 -0.10
C ARG A 82 -13.33 -5.06 -0.28
N ALA A 83 -14.06 -3.96 -0.12
CA ALA A 83 -15.50 -3.91 -0.35
C ALA A 83 -15.86 -4.05 -1.85
N SER A 84 -14.96 -3.64 -2.75
CA SER A 84 -15.18 -3.72 -4.19
C SER A 84 -15.30 -5.16 -4.72
N PRO A 85 -15.96 -5.38 -5.87
CA PRO A 85 -16.04 -6.71 -6.50
C PRO A 85 -14.69 -7.38 -6.73
N VAL A 86 -13.66 -6.61 -7.07
CA VAL A 86 -12.30 -7.13 -7.30
C VAL A 86 -11.59 -7.46 -6.01
N GLY A 87 -11.74 -6.63 -4.96
CA GLY A 87 -11.24 -6.97 -3.64
C GLY A 87 -11.83 -8.28 -3.14
N GLN A 88 -13.15 -8.47 -3.28
CA GLN A 88 -13.81 -9.72 -2.93
C GLN A 88 -13.33 -10.91 -3.78
N ALA A 89 -13.13 -10.73 -5.09
CA ALA A 89 -12.58 -11.77 -5.95
C ALA A 89 -11.16 -12.17 -5.54
N ARG A 90 -10.30 -11.18 -5.22
CA ARG A 90 -8.95 -11.39 -4.71
C ARG A 90 -8.97 -12.14 -3.38
N SER A 91 -9.86 -11.78 -2.45
CA SER A 91 -10.02 -12.49 -1.17
C SER A 91 -10.45 -13.95 -1.37
N ARG A 92 -11.39 -14.24 -2.27
CA ARG A 92 -11.80 -15.61 -2.60
C ARG A 92 -10.64 -16.42 -3.19
N TRP A 93 -9.85 -15.80 -4.07
CA TRP A 93 -8.67 -16.43 -4.65
C TRP A 93 -7.60 -16.73 -3.59
N LEU A 94 -7.29 -15.78 -2.71
CA LEU A 94 -6.36 -15.99 -1.60
C LEU A 94 -6.84 -17.09 -0.64
N ALA A 95 -8.14 -17.12 -0.31
CA ALA A 95 -8.72 -18.18 0.51
C ALA A 95 -8.56 -19.56 -0.14
N ARG A 96 -8.76 -19.64 -1.46
CA ARG A 96 -8.52 -20.86 -2.24
C ARG A 96 -7.05 -21.28 -2.19
N LEU A 97 -6.11 -20.36 -2.35
CA LEU A 97 -4.67 -20.66 -2.22
C LEU A 97 -4.29 -21.14 -0.81
N ALA A 98 -4.88 -20.54 0.22
CA ALA A 98 -4.63 -20.95 1.60
C ALA A 98 -5.15 -22.38 1.88
N ALA A 99 -6.30 -22.73 1.34
CA ALA A 99 -6.93 -24.04 1.55
C ALA A 99 -6.36 -25.17 0.68
N ASP A 100 -5.80 -24.86 -0.50
CA ASP A 100 -5.40 -25.86 -1.49
C ASP A 100 -3.90 -25.78 -1.83
N PRO A 101 -3.08 -26.79 -1.43
CA PRO A 101 -1.67 -26.86 -1.79
C PRO A 101 -1.38 -26.88 -3.30
N VAL A 102 -2.28 -27.44 -4.12
CA VAL A 102 -2.14 -27.48 -5.59
C VAL A 102 -2.35 -26.10 -6.18
N ALA A 103 -3.35 -25.36 -5.68
CA ALA A 103 -3.59 -23.98 -6.10
C ALA A 103 -2.38 -23.06 -5.82
N ARG A 104 -1.62 -23.31 -4.74
CA ARG A 104 -0.36 -22.58 -4.45
C ARG A 104 0.70 -22.82 -5.51
N GLN A 105 0.87 -24.07 -5.97
CA GLN A 105 1.85 -24.38 -7.02
C GLN A 105 1.49 -23.72 -8.35
N SER A 106 0.21 -23.72 -8.74
CA SER A 106 -0.24 -23.10 -9.99
C SER A 106 -0.08 -21.57 -10.02
N ALA A 107 -0.13 -20.90 -8.87
CA ALA A 107 0.06 -19.46 -8.76
C ALA A 107 1.54 -19.02 -8.85
N VAL A 108 2.48 -19.92 -8.54
CA VAL A 108 3.92 -19.66 -8.70
C VAL A 108 4.30 -19.67 -10.18
N THR A 109 3.78 -20.63 -10.95
CA THR A 109 4.07 -20.78 -12.39
C THR A 109 3.62 -19.56 -13.21
N THR A 110 2.47 -18.95 -12.86
CA THR A 110 1.97 -17.75 -13.55
C THR A 110 2.83 -16.51 -13.32
N LYS A 111 3.62 -16.46 -12.24
CA LYS A 111 4.49 -15.33 -11.93
C LYS A 111 5.82 -15.41 -12.68
N GLU A 112 6.29 -16.61 -13.01
CA GLU A 112 7.54 -16.85 -13.76
C GLU A 112 7.35 -16.65 -15.28
N GLU A 113 6.19 -16.99 -15.84
CA GLU A 113 5.89 -16.78 -17.28
C GLU A 113 5.64 -15.31 -17.66
N ILE A 114 5.33 -14.43 -16.71
CA ILE A 114 5.10 -12.99 -16.99
C ILE A 114 6.41 -12.18 -17.01
N VAL A 115 7.50 -12.73 -16.46
CA VAL A 115 8.82 -12.06 -16.34
C VAL A 115 9.86 -12.61 -17.33
N SER A 116 9.48 -13.57 -18.19
CA SER A 116 10.37 -14.16 -19.21
C SER A 116 10.09 -13.69 -20.62
#